data_AF-A0AA86TC64-F1
#
_entry.id   AF-A0AA86TC64-F1
#
_cell.length_a   1.000
_cell.length_b   1.000
_cell.length_c   1.000
_cell.angle_alpha   90.00
_cell.angle_beta   90.00
_cell.angle_gamma   90.00
#
_symmetry.space_group_name_H-M   'P 1'
#
loop_
_entity.id
_entity.type
_entity.pdbx_description
1 polymer ?
#
loop_
_entity_poly.entity_id
_entity_poly.type
_entity_poly.pdbx_seq_one_letter_code
_entity_poly.pdbx_strand_id
1 'polypeptide(L)'
;MVVWAEQDLVVHDEFRDGNVPAGCGNVRILERAVAALPAGVEQLFVRGDSALYEQEVLAWCEEPARGIGYAISADMSPPLRAEIERLPGTAWQPDRDEPDMIREWAEVPSVPDDKDYRKGRPCARRYLAIRVRHRQGELFADGSTAKHFAIVTNREGDGRSLIRWHREKAGTVEHVHHVLKNELAAEALPSGKFGANAAWFRLNVLTYNLLSALKRLALPGDFSDARPKRLRFLVFNTVGTVIHHARRTLLRLTAAVQQTLLALARSKILALSPA
;
A
#
# COMPACT_ATOMS: atom_id res chain seq x y z
N MET A 1 3.65 -7.01 -4.21
CA MET A 1 2.21 -7.11 -3.84
C MET A 1 1.56 -5.75 -4.12
N VAL A 2 0.32 -5.73 -4.59
CA VAL A 2 -0.46 -4.52 -4.88
C VAL A 2 -1.75 -4.55 -4.07
N VAL A 3 -2.03 -3.43 -3.38
CA VAL A 3 -3.19 -3.28 -2.49
C VAL A 3 -4.09 -2.20 -3.04
N TRP A 4 -5.38 -2.51 -3.16
CA TRP A 4 -6.44 -1.52 -3.35
C TRP A 4 -6.75 -0.88 -2.01
N ALA A 5 -6.16 0.30 -1.79
CA ALA A 5 -6.16 0.99 -0.51
C ALA A 5 -7.58 1.26 0.03
N GLU A 6 -8.47 1.78 -0.82
CA GLU A 6 -9.83 2.18 -0.47
C GLU A 6 -10.70 1.00 -0.04
N GLN A 7 -10.38 -0.21 -0.52
CA GLN A 7 -11.16 -1.41 -0.23
C GLN A 7 -10.50 -2.33 0.80
N ASP A 8 -9.28 -2.01 1.24
CA ASP A 8 -8.45 -2.86 2.10
C ASP A 8 -8.27 -4.28 1.54
N LEU A 9 -7.96 -4.38 0.23
CA LEU A 9 -7.84 -5.67 -0.48
C LEU A 9 -6.52 -5.78 -1.23
N VAL A 10 -5.87 -6.93 -1.13
CA VAL A 10 -4.76 -7.30 -2.03
C VAL A 10 -5.35 -7.72 -3.37
N VAL A 11 -5.06 -6.97 -4.42
CA VAL A 11 -5.56 -7.25 -5.78
C VAL A 11 -4.57 -8.08 -6.60
N HIS A 12 -3.29 -8.06 -6.22
CA HIS A 12 -2.30 -8.91 -6.83
C HIS A 12 -1.13 -9.19 -5.88
N ASP A 13 -0.67 -10.43 -5.88
CA ASP A 13 0.53 -10.87 -5.18
C ASP A 13 1.39 -11.74 -6.09
N GLU A 14 2.70 -11.65 -5.87
CA GLU A 14 3.70 -12.45 -6.55
C GLU A 14 4.79 -12.80 -5.53
N PHE A 15 5.01 -14.10 -5.34
CA PHE A 15 6.09 -14.62 -4.53
C PHE A 15 7.32 -14.78 -5.41
N ARG A 16 8.43 -14.14 -5.04
CA ARG A 16 9.66 -14.09 -5.84
C ARG A 16 10.82 -14.72 -5.09
N ASP A 17 11.78 -15.26 -5.83
CA ASP A 17 13.04 -15.70 -5.26
C ASP A 17 13.83 -14.50 -4.70
N GLY A 18 14.59 -14.73 -3.63
CA GLY A 18 15.33 -13.68 -2.94
C GLY A 18 16.46 -13.05 -3.77
N ASN A 19 16.82 -13.64 -4.90
CA ASN A 19 17.80 -13.11 -5.84
C ASN A 19 17.19 -12.18 -6.91
N VAL A 20 15.86 -12.05 -6.97
CA VAL A 20 15.19 -11.15 -7.93
C VAL A 20 15.13 -9.75 -7.32
N PRO A 21 15.70 -8.72 -7.98
CA PRO A 21 15.62 -7.35 -7.50
C PRO A 21 14.17 -6.86 -7.38
N ALA A 22 13.92 -5.98 -6.41
CA ALA A 22 12.58 -5.41 -6.21
C ALA A 22 12.10 -4.57 -7.40
N GLY A 23 13.00 -3.83 -8.06
CA GLY A 23 12.74 -3.08 -9.29
C GLY A 23 12.95 -3.91 -10.55
N CYS A 24 12.15 -4.97 -10.72
CA CYS A 24 12.23 -5.81 -11.90
C CYS A 24 10.83 -6.28 -12.33
N GLY A 25 10.43 -5.94 -13.56
CA GLY A 25 9.21 -6.46 -14.17
C GLY A 25 7.92 -6.01 -13.46
N ASN A 26 7.94 -4.83 -12.83
CA ASN A 26 6.80 -4.32 -12.08
C ASN A 26 5.64 -3.87 -12.98
N VAL A 27 5.87 -3.58 -14.26
CA VAL A 27 4.80 -3.35 -15.25
C VAL A 27 3.84 -4.53 -15.29
N ARG A 28 4.36 -5.77 -15.39
CA ARG A 28 3.55 -6.99 -15.37
C ARG A 28 2.69 -7.11 -14.11
N ILE A 29 3.26 -6.75 -12.95
CA ILE A 29 2.53 -6.78 -11.67
C ILE A 29 1.37 -5.77 -11.71
N LEU A 30 1.63 -4.54 -12.16
CA LEU A 30 0.62 -3.49 -12.24
C LEU A 30 -0.48 -3.83 -13.25
N GLU A 31 -0.13 -4.41 -14.40
CA GLU A 31 -1.10 -4.89 -15.39
C GLU A 31 -2.04 -5.93 -14.80
N ARG A 32 -1.51 -6.91 -14.07
CA ARG A 32 -2.32 -7.93 -13.40
C ARG A 32 -3.19 -7.34 -12.29
N ALA A 33 -2.67 -6.36 -11.55
CA ALA A 33 -3.43 -5.68 -10.51
C ALA A 33 -4.59 -4.85 -11.09
N VAL A 34 -4.35 -4.07 -12.14
CA VAL A 34 -5.39 -3.26 -12.81
C VAL A 34 -6.43 -4.16 -13.47
N ALA A 35 -6.02 -5.26 -14.12
CA ALA A 35 -6.95 -6.23 -14.71
C ALA A 35 -7.84 -6.94 -13.68
N ALA A 36 -7.46 -6.97 -12.40
CA ALA A 36 -8.26 -7.55 -11.33
C ALA A 36 -9.32 -6.58 -10.75
N LEU A 37 -9.28 -5.30 -11.13
CA LEU A 37 -10.25 -4.32 -10.67
C LEU A 37 -11.60 -4.46 -11.39
N PRO A 38 -12.73 -4.21 -10.70
CA PRO A 38 -14.04 -4.28 -11.32
C PRO A 38 -14.26 -3.11 -12.30
N ALA A 39 -15.14 -3.31 -13.29
CA ALA A 39 -15.41 -2.34 -14.35
C ALA A 39 -15.95 -0.97 -13.87
N GLY A 40 -16.45 -0.88 -12.64
CA GLY A 40 -16.95 0.37 -12.04
C GLY A 40 -15.86 1.31 -11.50
N VAL A 41 -14.58 0.96 -11.63
CA VAL A 41 -13.48 1.85 -11.22
C VAL A 41 -13.19 2.86 -12.33
N GLU A 42 -13.46 4.14 -12.06
CA GLU A 42 -13.32 5.22 -13.05
C GLU A 42 -11.94 5.89 -13.04
N GLN A 43 -11.26 5.88 -11.89
CA GLN A 43 -9.98 6.57 -11.72
C GLN A 43 -8.98 5.68 -11.00
N LEU A 44 -7.74 5.71 -11.48
CA LEU A 44 -6.65 4.89 -10.97
C LEU A 44 -5.49 5.77 -10.53
N PHE A 45 -5.05 5.55 -9.29
CA PHE A 45 -3.86 6.18 -8.75
C PHE A 45 -2.89 5.14 -8.20
N VAL A 46 -1.62 5.22 -8.58
CA VAL A 46 -0.56 4.33 -8.11
C VAL A 46 0.35 5.07 -7.14
N ARG A 47 0.60 4.50 -5.97
CA ARG A 47 1.67 4.98 -5.06
C ARG A 47 2.61 3.86 -4.66
N GLY A 48 3.90 4.18 -4.57
CA GLY A 48 4.92 3.20 -4.22
C GLY A 48 6.22 3.80 -3.70
N ASP A 49 7.12 2.93 -3.27
CA ASP A 49 8.53 3.27 -3.00
C ASP A 49 9.35 3.24 -4.28
N SER A 50 10.67 3.35 -4.14
CA SER A 50 11.55 3.46 -5.29
C SER A 50 11.79 2.14 -6.01
N ALA A 51 11.30 1.01 -5.50
CA ALA A 51 11.25 -0.21 -6.29
C ALA A 51 10.35 -0.05 -7.54
N LEU A 52 9.38 0.87 -7.52
CA LEU A 52 8.56 1.21 -8.69
C LEU A 52 9.18 2.32 -9.56
N TYR A 53 10.35 2.86 -9.21
CA TYR A 53 11.03 3.91 -9.99
C TYR A 53 11.75 3.34 -11.21
N GLU A 54 10.99 2.63 -12.04
CA GLU A 54 11.43 2.06 -13.32
C GLU A 54 10.85 2.89 -14.47
N GLN A 55 11.65 3.19 -15.49
CA GLN A 55 11.20 3.98 -16.65
C GLN A 55 10.01 3.34 -17.36
N GLU A 56 10.00 2.01 -17.45
CA GLU A 56 8.89 1.27 -18.04
C GLU A 56 7.61 1.41 -17.22
N VAL A 57 7.70 1.40 -15.87
CA VAL A 57 6.55 1.60 -14.98
C VAL A 57 6.00 3.02 -15.12
N LEU A 58 6.86 4.02 -15.07
CA LEU A 58 6.46 5.41 -15.23
C LEU A 58 5.80 5.62 -16.61
N ALA A 59 6.45 5.17 -17.68
CA ALA A 59 5.93 5.30 -19.03
C ALA A 59 4.61 4.53 -19.24
N TRP A 60 4.46 3.37 -18.61
CA TRP A 60 3.22 2.59 -18.68
C TRP A 60 2.05 3.34 -18.02
N CYS A 61 2.27 3.98 -16.87
CA CYS A 61 1.28 4.84 -16.21
C CYS A 61 0.98 6.12 -17.02
N GLU A 62 1.98 6.66 -17.73
CA GLU A 62 1.87 7.91 -18.50
C GLU A 62 1.09 7.77 -19.81
N GLU A 63 0.77 6.55 -20.24
CA GLU A 63 -0.07 6.32 -21.43
C GLU A 63 -1.47 6.95 -21.25
N PRO A 64 -1.86 7.93 -22.10
CA PRO A 64 -3.13 8.65 -21.95
C PRO A 64 -4.36 7.73 -21.91
N ALA A 65 -4.36 6.65 -22.68
CA ALA A 65 -5.47 5.69 -22.73
C ALA A 65 -5.73 4.99 -21.39
N ARG A 66 -4.76 4.97 -20.47
CA ARG A 66 -4.92 4.32 -19.15
C ARG A 66 -5.42 5.27 -18.07
N GLY A 67 -5.18 6.59 -18.21
CA GLY A 67 -5.62 7.58 -17.22
C GLY A 67 -5.08 7.35 -15.80
N ILE A 68 -3.88 6.79 -15.66
CA ILE A 68 -3.30 6.43 -14.35
C ILE A 68 -2.46 7.60 -13.81
N GLY A 69 -2.90 8.17 -12.69
CA GLY A 69 -2.06 9.09 -11.92
C GLY A 69 -1.10 8.31 -11.02
N TYR A 70 0.09 8.85 -10.72
CA TYR A 70 1.00 8.19 -9.79
C TYR A 70 1.78 9.15 -8.88
N ALA A 71 2.24 8.65 -7.74
CA ALA A 71 3.31 9.25 -6.95
C ALA A 71 4.25 8.15 -6.47
N ILE A 72 5.50 8.16 -6.90
CA ILE A 72 6.47 7.09 -6.66
C ILE A 72 7.73 7.72 -6.07
N SER A 73 8.32 7.09 -5.04
CA SER A 73 9.60 7.58 -4.52
C SER A 73 10.66 7.45 -5.62
N ALA A 74 11.37 8.53 -5.93
CA ALA A 74 12.45 8.48 -6.91
C ALA A 74 13.76 8.05 -6.23
N ASP A 75 14.55 7.24 -6.92
CA ASP A 75 15.93 6.96 -6.49
C ASP A 75 16.76 8.24 -6.59
N MET A 76 17.55 8.52 -5.56
CA MET A 76 18.35 9.73 -5.46
C MET A 76 19.60 9.62 -6.36
N SER A 77 19.45 9.94 -7.64
CA SER A 77 20.56 10.01 -8.58
C SER A 77 21.46 11.23 -8.32
N PRO A 78 22.77 11.18 -8.67
CA PRO A 78 23.64 12.35 -8.52
C PRO A 78 23.13 13.61 -9.23
N PRO A 79 22.59 13.54 -10.47
CA PRO A 79 21.99 14.71 -11.12
C PRO A 79 20.78 15.26 -10.36
N LEU A 80 19.88 14.39 -9.89
CA LEU A 80 18.70 14.81 -9.12
C LEU A 80 19.11 15.50 -7.82
N ARG A 81 20.09 14.92 -7.11
CA ARG A 81 20.66 15.53 -5.91
C ARG A 81 21.22 16.93 -6.19
N ALA A 82 22.00 17.08 -7.26
CA ALA A 82 22.60 18.36 -7.62
C ALA A 82 21.53 19.44 -7.88
N GLU A 83 20.42 19.10 -8.55
CA GLU A 83 19.32 20.06 -8.74
C GLU A 83 18.63 20.40 -7.42
N ILE A 84 18.39 19.43 -6.54
CA ILE A 84 17.80 19.66 -5.22
C ILE A 84 18.68 20.58 -4.38
N GLU A 85 20.00 20.40 -4.42
CA GLU A 85 20.98 21.20 -3.67
C GLU A 85 21.11 22.63 -4.24
N ARG A 86 20.80 22.85 -5.52
CA ARG A 86 20.75 24.19 -6.13
C ARG A 86 19.49 24.99 -5.80
N LEU A 87 18.45 24.35 -5.25
CA LEU A 87 17.20 25.05 -4.94
C LEU A 87 17.45 26.16 -3.89
N PRO A 88 16.98 27.39 -4.14
CA PRO A 88 17.15 28.48 -3.19
C PRO A 88 16.39 28.18 -1.90
N GLY A 89 16.89 28.69 -0.76
CA GLY A 89 16.25 28.51 0.55
C GLY A 89 14.78 28.92 0.57
N THR A 90 14.40 29.91 -0.23
CA THR A 90 13.02 30.43 -0.37
C THR A 90 12.07 29.50 -1.11
N ALA A 91 12.58 28.50 -1.85
CA ALA A 91 11.74 27.50 -2.52
C ALA A 91 11.21 26.42 -1.56
N TRP A 92 11.84 26.27 -0.39
CA TRP A 92 11.50 25.25 0.60
C TRP A 92 10.33 25.69 1.46
N GLN A 93 9.30 24.85 1.51
CA GLN A 93 8.08 25.06 2.27
C GLN A 93 7.94 24.03 3.38
N PRO A 94 7.36 24.37 4.55
CA PRO A 94 7.16 23.41 5.63
C PRO A 94 6.18 22.29 5.24
N ASP A 95 6.59 21.04 5.44
CA ASP A 95 5.76 19.86 5.21
C ASP A 95 4.93 19.52 6.47
N ARG A 96 5.62 19.31 7.59
CA ARG A 96 5.03 18.89 8.87
C ARG A 96 5.87 19.40 10.04
N ASP A 97 5.20 19.81 11.09
CA ASP A 97 5.84 20.11 12.37
C ASP A 97 6.13 18.81 13.13
N GLU A 98 7.42 18.57 13.39
CA GLU A 98 7.91 17.50 14.26
C GLU A 98 8.80 18.11 15.35
N PRO A 99 8.78 17.62 16.61
CA PRO A 99 9.47 18.24 17.74
C PRO A 99 10.98 18.36 17.54
N ASP A 100 11.60 17.33 16.97
CA ASP A 100 13.07 17.20 16.86
C ASP A 100 13.57 17.39 15.42
N MET A 101 12.65 17.45 14.45
CA MET A 101 12.95 17.46 13.03
C MET A 101 12.28 18.64 12.33
N ILE A 102 12.97 19.18 11.33
CA ILE A 102 12.41 20.12 10.37
C ILE A 102 12.25 19.35 9.07
N ARG A 103 11.00 19.24 8.61
CA ARG A 103 10.66 18.66 7.33
C ARG A 103 10.15 19.74 6.40
N GLU A 104 10.86 19.90 5.30
CA GLU A 104 10.54 20.86 4.24
C GLU A 104 10.37 20.12 2.92
N TRP A 105 9.64 20.71 2.00
CA TRP A 105 9.50 20.22 0.64
C TRP A 105 9.63 21.35 -0.38
N ALA A 106 10.02 21.01 -1.59
CA ALA A 106 10.12 21.93 -2.71
C ALA A 106 9.86 21.19 -4.02
N GLU A 107 9.40 21.91 -5.05
CA GLU A 107 9.28 21.37 -6.39
C GLU A 107 10.60 21.58 -7.16
N VAL A 108 11.10 20.51 -7.80
CA VAL A 108 12.32 20.55 -8.59
C VAL A 108 11.95 20.96 -10.02
N PRO A 109 12.43 22.11 -10.54
CA PRO A 109 11.99 22.66 -11.82
C PRO A 109 12.25 21.75 -13.03
N SER A 110 13.37 21.03 -13.02
CA SER A 110 13.73 20.10 -14.09
C SER A 110 14.76 19.11 -13.57
N VAL A 111 14.68 17.85 -14.01
CA VAL A 111 15.68 16.83 -13.73
C VAL A 111 16.40 16.52 -15.05
N PRO A 112 17.68 16.91 -15.22
CA PRO A 112 18.40 16.82 -16.49
C PRO A 112 18.57 15.40 -17.03
N ASP A 113 18.54 14.40 -16.15
CA ASP A 113 18.78 13.00 -16.47
C ASP A 113 17.77 12.09 -15.78
N ASP A 114 16.49 12.28 -16.10
CA ASP A 114 15.44 11.33 -15.72
C ASP A 114 15.49 10.03 -16.54
N LYS A 115 16.57 9.82 -17.31
CA LYS A 115 16.87 8.68 -18.19
C LYS A 115 15.83 8.42 -19.27
N ASP A 116 14.97 9.39 -19.57
CA ASP A 116 13.91 9.26 -20.57
C ASP A 116 13.92 10.42 -21.55
N TYR A 117 14.80 10.26 -22.55
CA TYR A 117 15.09 11.25 -23.61
C TYR A 117 14.09 11.23 -24.77
N ARG A 118 12.93 10.59 -24.62
CA ARG A 118 11.93 10.49 -25.70
C ARG A 118 11.35 11.87 -26.04
N LYS A 119 11.44 12.24 -27.33
CA LYS A 119 10.73 13.41 -27.87
C LYS A 119 9.22 13.10 -27.91
N GLY A 120 8.39 13.97 -27.35
CA GLY A 120 6.92 13.84 -27.41
C GLY A 120 6.30 13.01 -26.29
N ARG A 121 6.77 13.18 -25.05
CA ARG A 121 6.18 12.54 -23.89
C ARG A 121 4.73 13.01 -23.66
N PRO A 122 3.79 12.12 -23.28
CA PRO A 122 2.39 12.49 -23.10
C PRO A 122 2.12 13.50 -21.96
N CYS A 123 2.92 13.51 -20.90
CA CYS A 123 2.78 14.43 -19.78
C CYS A 123 4.12 14.82 -19.15
N ALA A 124 4.18 15.94 -18.44
CA ALA A 124 5.39 16.36 -17.73
C ALA A 124 5.51 15.62 -16.38
N ARG A 125 6.66 15.01 -16.11
CA ARG A 125 6.99 14.49 -14.78
C ARG A 125 7.32 15.65 -13.84
N ARG A 126 6.66 15.68 -12.69
CA ARG A 126 7.00 16.58 -11.57
C ARG A 126 7.83 15.83 -10.56
N TYR A 127 8.83 16.49 -10.00
CA TYR A 127 9.67 15.97 -8.93
C TYR A 127 9.49 16.81 -7.67
N LEU A 128 9.04 16.18 -6.60
CA LEU A 128 8.87 16.81 -5.29
C LEU A 128 10.03 16.38 -4.40
N ALA A 129 10.90 17.32 -4.06
CA ALA A 129 11.99 17.11 -3.13
C ALA A 129 11.50 17.26 -1.69
N ILE A 130 12.00 16.42 -0.81
CA ILE A 130 11.74 16.46 0.63
C ILE A 130 13.09 16.53 1.33
N ARG A 131 13.26 17.49 2.22
CA ARG A 131 14.44 17.67 3.05
C ARG A 131 14.07 17.46 4.51
N VAL A 132 14.82 16.60 5.19
CA VAL A 132 14.67 16.31 6.61
C VAL A 132 15.98 16.63 7.31
N ARG A 133 15.93 17.52 8.30
CA ARG A 133 17.09 17.93 9.12
C ARG A 133 16.71 17.95 10.60
N HIS A 134 17.65 17.64 11.47
CA HIS A 134 17.44 17.80 12.92
C HIS A 134 17.35 19.28 13.28
N ARG A 135 16.50 19.61 14.28
CA ARG A 135 16.40 20.99 14.80
C ARG A 135 17.66 21.43 15.54
N GLN A 136 18.29 20.48 16.24
CA GLN A 136 19.56 20.69 16.92
C GLN A 136 20.68 20.17 16.01
N GLY A 137 21.69 21.01 15.73
CA GLY A 137 22.88 20.56 15.01
C GLY A 137 23.64 19.52 15.84
N GLU A 138 24.31 18.58 15.19
CA GLU A 138 25.26 17.70 15.88
C GLU A 138 26.56 18.47 16.11
N LEU A 139 27.09 18.41 17.34
CA LEU A 139 28.31 19.13 17.76
C LEU A 139 29.56 18.76 16.94
N PHE A 140 29.48 17.69 16.13
CA PHE A 140 30.57 17.10 15.34
C PHE A 140 30.13 16.68 13.91
N ALA A 141 29.06 17.25 13.33
CA ALA A 141 28.65 16.85 11.98
C ALA A 141 29.50 17.49 10.87
N ASP A 142 29.90 16.66 9.90
CA ASP A 142 30.78 16.94 8.76
C ASP A 142 30.13 17.83 7.66
N GLY A 143 29.17 18.67 8.01
CA GLY A 143 28.56 19.65 7.10
C GLY A 143 27.37 19.16 6.26
N SER A 144 26.99 17.87 6.30
CA SER A 144 25.76 17.38 5.64
C SER A 144 24.70 16.89 6.64
N THR A 145 24.00 17.82 7.28
CA THR A 145 22.97 17.54 8.31
C THR A 145 21.56 17.29 7.77
N ALA A 146 21.39 17.21 6.45
CA ALA A 146 20.08 17.09 5.80
C ALA A 146 19.97 15.84 4.92
N LYS A 147 18.96 15.01 5.19
CA LYS A 147 18.57 13.88 4.33
C LYS A 147 17.59 14.37 3.26
N HIS A 148 17.89 14.05 2.02
CA HIS A 148 17.04 14.38 0.87
C HIS A 148 16.34 13.13 0.36
N PHE A 149 15.05 13.28 0.04
CA PHE A 149 14.22 12.30 -0.65
C PHE A 149 13.54 12.99 -1.83
N ALA A 150 13.08 12.20 -2.80
CA ALA A 150 12.33 12.72 -3.93
C ALA A 150 11.13 11.82 -4.25
N ILE A 151 10.08 12.43 -4.78
CA ILE A 151 8.89 11.76 -5.31
C ILE A 151 8.70 12.23 -6.74
N VAL A 152 8.55 11.29 -7.67
CA VAL A 152 8.13 11.56 -9.05
C VAL A 152 6.63 11.37 -9.18
N THR A 153 5.96 12.27 -9.90
CA THR A 153 4.51 12.23 -10.11
C THR A 153 4.11 12.86 -11.45
N ASN A 154 3.07 12.32 -12.09
CA ASN A 154 2.40 12.94 -13.23
C ASN A 154 1.12 13.70 -12.81
N ARG A 155 0.85 13.81 -11.50
CA ARG A 155 -0.36 14.44 -10.97
C ARG A 155 -0.16 15.94 -10.82
N GLU A 156 -1.18 16.69 -11.19
CA GLU A 156 -1.27 18.11 -10.94
C GLU A 156 -1.75 18.40 -9.50
N GLY A 157 -1.65 19.68 -9.10
CA GLY A 157 -2.11 20.15 -7.80
C GLY A 157 -1.00 20.35 -6.77
N ASP A 158 -1.43 20.58 -5.52
CA ASP A 158 -0.57 20.93 -4.39
C ASP A 158 0.42 19.82 -4.03
N GLY A 159 1.71 20.16 -4.03
CA GLY A 159 2.78 19.21 -3.73
C GLY A 159 2.72 18.65 -2.31
N ARG A 160 2.29 19.45 -1.31
CA ARG A 160 2.16 18.98 0.07
C ARG A 160 1.10 17.90 0.20
N SER A 161 -0.04 18.09 -0.45
CA SER A 161 -1.14 17.11 -0.50
C SER A 161 -0.71 15.82 -1.19
N LEU A 162 0.06 15.92 -2.29
CA LEU A 162 0.64 14.76 -2.98
C LEU A 162 1.65 14.00 -2.10
N ILE A 163 2.51 14.71 -1.36
CA ILE A 163 3.46 14.10 -0.42
C ILE A 163 2.72 13.36 0.70
N ARG A 164 1.66 13.95 1.27
CA ARG A 164 0.82 13.30 2.29
C ARG A 164 0.16 12.03 1.74
N TRP A 165 -0.47 12.14 0.58
CA TRP A 165 -1.11 11.00 -0.09
C TRP A 165 -0.12 9.88 -0.44
N HIS A 166 1.10 10.23 -0.85
CA HIS A 166 2.16 9.25 -1.09
C HIS A 166 2.54 8.50 0.20
N ARG A 167 2.68 9.21 1.32
CA ARG A 167 3.09 8.64 2.62
C ARG A 167 2.05 7.74 3.27
N GLU A 168 0.77 7.88 2.92
CA GLU A 168 -0.28 6.96 3.36
C GLU A 168 -0.01 5.50 2.94
N LYS A 169 0.95 5.23 2.03
CA LYS A 169 1.43 3.85 1.77
C LYS A 169 1.92 3.13 3.03
N ALA A 170 2.48 3.86 4.01
CA ALA A 170 2.88 3.31 5.29
C ALA A 170 1.68 2.85 6.15
N GLY A 171 0.52 3.47 5.94
CA GLY A 171 -0.74 3.07 6.56
C GLY A 171 -1.49 1.97 5.80
N THR A 172 -1.12 1.69 4.54
CA THR A 172 -1.81 0.70 3.71
C THR A 172 -0.96 -0.54 3.45
N VAL A 173 -0.08 -0.54 2.45
CA VAL A 173 0.65 -1.75 2.04
C VAL A 173 1.60 -2.26 3.12
N GLU A 174 2.25 -1.36 3.88
CA GLU A 174 3.12 -1.74 5.00
C GLU A 174 2.31 -2.35 6.15
N HIS A 175 1.09 -1.85 6.39
CA HIS A 175 0.17 -2.44 7.36
C HIS A 175 -0.24 -3.85 6.93
N VAL A 176 -0.57 -4.05 5.65
CA VAL A 176 -0.90 -5.37 5.09
C VAL A 176 0.29 -6.32 5.25
N HIS A 177 1.51 -5.89 4.91
CA HIS A 177 2.72 -6.68 5.13
C HIS A 177 2.89 -7.06 6.60
N HIS A 178 2.67 -6.14 7.54
CA HIS A 178 2.73 -6.43 8.97
C HIS A 178 1.69 -7.47 9.38
N VAL A 179 0.44 -7.37 8.91
CA VAL A 179 -0.60 -8.38 9.18
C VAL A 179 -0.20 -9.75 8.63
N LEU A 180 0.22 -9.81 7.37
CA LEU A 180 0.60 -11.06 6.71
C LEU A 180 1.74 -11.74 7.46
N LYS A 181 2.85 -11.02 7.71
CA LYS A 181 4.03 -11.57 8.37
C LYS A 181 3.76 -11.97 9.82
N ASN A 182 3.24 -11.03 10.61
CA ASN A 182 3.22 -11.17 12.08
C ASN A 182 1.93 -11.78 12.64
N GLU A 183 0.82 -11.78 11.90
CA GLU A 183 -0.47 -12.27 12.41
C GLU A 183 -1.09 -13.42 11.62
N LEU A 184 -0.75 -13.55 10.34
CA LEU A 184 -1.22 -14.66 9.51
C LEU A 184 -0.15 -15.74 9.29
N ALA A 185 1.09 -15.48 9.75
CA ALA A 185 2.24 -16.40 9.66
C ALA A 185 2.79 -16.59 8.24
N ALA A 186 2.71 -15.57 7.39
CA ALA A 186 3.31 -15.57 6.06
C ALA A 186 4.84 -15.70 6.10
N GLU A 187 5.49 -15.34 7.21
CA GLU A 187 6.94 -15.49 7.41
C GLU A 187 7.35 -16.92 7.80
N ALA A 188 6.45 -17.71 8.39
CA ALA A 188 6.70 -19.09 8.81
C ALA A 188 6.51 -20.06 7.64
N LEU A 189 7.49 -20.11 6.74
CA LEU A 189 7.44 -20.95 5.54
C LEU A 189 7.46 -22.45 5.90
N PRO A 190 6.51 -23.26 5.39
CA PRO A 190 6.33 -24.65 5.83
C PRO A 190 7.29 -25.65 5.16
N SER A 191 8.10 -25.22 4.18
CA SER A 191 8.85 -26.13 3.32
C SER A 191 10.13 -25.47 2.77
N GLY A 192 11.09 -26.28 2.34
CA GLY A 192 12.23 -25.83 1.51
C GLY A 192 11.88 -25.69 0.01
N LYS A 193 10.64 -25.99 -0.40
CA LYS A 193 10.19 -25.95 -1.80
C LYS A 193 9.54 -24.61 -2.13
N PHE A 194 10.07 -23.90 -3.12
CA PHE A 194 9.56 -22.60 -3.56
C PHE A 194 8.06 -22.59 -3.84
N GLY A 195 7.56 -23.52 -4.66
CA GLY A 195 6.14 -23.57 -5.02
C GLY A 195 5.21 -23.81 -3.83
N ALA A 196 5.64 -24.61 -2.85
CA ALA A 196 4.85 -24.82 -1.63
C ALA A 196 4.79 -23.54 -0.77
N ASN A 197 5.89 -22.81 -0.68
CA ASN A 197 5.97 -21.54 0.04
C ASN A 197 5.18 -20.43 -0.67
N ALA A 198 5.20 -20.39 -2.01
CA ALA A 198 4.37 -19.48 -2.80
C ALA A 198 2.88 -19.75 -2.58
N ALA A 199 2.46 -21.03 -2.56
CA ALA A 199 1.10 -21.41 -2.25
C ALA A 199 0.71 -21.04 -0.80
N TRP A 200 1.59 -21.29 0.17
CA TRP A 200 1.40 -20.85 1.56
C TRP A 200 1.18 -19.35 1.66
N PHE A 201 2.04 -18.55 1.01
CA PHE A 201 1.91 -17.10 0.98
C PHE A 201 0.58 -16.66 0.32
N ARG A 202 0.17 -17.30 -0.78
CA ARG A 202 -1.12 -17.02 -1.42
C ARG A 202 -2.30 -17.29 -0.50
N LEU A 203 -2.28 -18.37 0.30
CA LEU A 203 -3.33 -18.66 1.28
C LEU A 203 -3.42 -17.59 2.37
N ASN A 204 -2.28 -17.03 2.79
CA ASN A 204 -2.23 -15.91 3.71
C ASN A 204 -2.90 -14.66 3.12
N VAL A 205 -2.58 -14.33 1.87
CA VAL A 205 -3.19 -13.21 1.13
C VAL A 205 -4.69 -13.39 0.96
N LEU A 206 -5.14 -14.60 0.59
CA LEU A 206 -6.57 -14.91 0.49
C LEU A 206 -7.28 -14.76 1.84
N THR A 207 -6.64 -15.22 2.91
CA THR A 207 -7.17 -15.07 4.27
C THR A 207 -7.28 -13.59 4.65
N TYR A 208 -6.26 -12.77 4.35
CA TYR A 208 -6.33 -11.31 4.55
C TYR A 208 -7.54 -10.71 3.85
N ASN A 209 -7.72 -10.98 2.56
CA ASN A 209 -8.83 -10.47 1.77
C ASN A 209 -10.20 -10.91 2.32
N LEU A 210 -10.33 -12.18 2.72
CA LEU A 210 -11.56 -12.70 3.33
C LEU A 210 -11.88 -12.01 4.66
N LEU A 211 -10.86 -11.75 5.50
CA LEU A 211 -11.04 -10.99 6.74
C LEU A 211 -11.46 -9.54 6.45
N SER A 212 -10.83 -8.88 5.47
CA SER A 212 -11.21 -7.53 5.07
C SER A 212 -12.64 -7.45 4.52
N ALA A 213 -13.03 -8.42 3.68
CA ALA A 213 -14.41 -8.55 3.21
C ALA A 213 -15.39 -8.80 4.37
N LEU A 214 -15.05 -9.69 5.31
CA LEU A 214 -15.87 -9.97 6.49
C LEU A 214 -16.11 -8.70 7.34
N LYS A 215 -15.05 -7.95 7.65
CA LYS A 215 -15.12 -6.69 8.41
C LYS A 215 -16.06 -5.70 7.74
N ARG A 216 -15.92 -5.53 6.43
CA ARG A 216 -16.64 -4.50 5.66
C ARG A 216 -18.09 -4.87 5.36
N LEU A 217 -18.34 -6.12 5.00
CA LEU A 217 -19.64 -6.54 4.47
C LEU A 217 -20.56 -7.13 5.53
N ALA A 218 -20.01 -7.77 6.57
CA ALA A 218 -20.80 -8.57 7.51
C ALA A 218 -20.77 -8.04 8.95
N LEU A 219 -19.64 -7.51 9.41
CA LEU A 219 -19.48 -7.09 10.81
C LEU A 219 -19.97 -5.65 11.05
N PRO A 220 -20.23 -5.27 12.32
CA PRO A 220 -20.47 -3.88 12.70
C PRO A 220 -19.26 -2.97 12.46
N GLY A 221 -19.50 -1.66 12.36
CA GLY A 221 -18.45 -0.65 12.09
C GLY A 221 -17.27 -0.69 13.06
N ASP A 222 -17.50 -1.04 14.33
CA ASP A 222 -16.45 -1.18 15.36
C ASP A 222 -15.36 -2.21 15.03
N PHE A 223 -15.59 -3.06 14.02
CA PHE A 223 -14.65 -4.06 13.53
C PHE A 223 -13.87 -3.61 12.28
N SER A 224 -14.06 -2.39 11.76
CA SER A 224 -13.35 -1.89 10.57
C SER A 224 -11.83 -2.08 10.67
N ASP A 225 -11.29 -1.77 11.85
CA ASP A 225 -9.85 -1.81 12.15
C ASP A 225 -9.46 -3.06 12.97
N ALA A 226 -10.35 -4.05 13.06
CA ALA A 226 -10.09 -5.27 13.81
C ALA A 226 -8.97 -6.09 13.14
N ARG A 227 -7.84 -6.21 13.83
CA ARG A 227 -6.73 -7.10 13.46
C ARG A 227 -7.15 -8.57 13.57
N PRO A 228 -6.54 -9.51 12.82
CA PRO A 228 -6.84 -10.94 12.89
C PRO A 228 -6.92 -11.49 14.32
N LYS A 229 -6.02 -11.07 15.22
CA LYS A 229 -6.07 -11.49 16.63
C LYS A 229 -7.38 -11.12 17.34
N ARG A 230 -7.93 -9.93 17.09
CA ARG A 230 -9.22 -9.47 17.67
C ARG A 230 -10.38 -10.27 17.08
N LEU A 231 -10.39 -10.50 15.76
CA LEU A 231 -11.40 -11.33 15.09
C LEU A 231 -11.37 -12.77 15.60
N ARG A 232 -10.18 -13.33 15.79
CA ARG A 232 -10.00 -14.67 16.37
C ARG A 232 -10.65 -14.78 17.74
N PHE A 233 -10.45 -13.80 18.63
CA PHE A 233 -11.01 -13.86 19.98
C PHE A 233 -12.53 -13.59 20.02
N LEU A 234 -13.01 -12.57 19.29
CA LEU A 234 -14.39 -12.11 19.40
C LEU A 234 -15.37 -12.84 18.47
N VAL A 235 -14.89 -13.40 17.36
CA VAL A 235 -15.72 -13.99 16.30
C VAL A 235 -15.46 -15.50 16.20
N PHE A 236 -14.21 -15.91 15.95
CA PHE A 236 -13.91 -17.29 15.55
C PHE A 236 -13.78 -18.26 16.72
N ASN A 237 -13.12 -17.87 17.81
CA ASN A 237 -12.91 -18.73 18.99
C ASN A 237 -14.08 -18.59 19.98
N THR A 238 -15.30 -18.59 19.46
CA THR A 238 -16.52 -18.61 20.26
C THR A 238 -16.83 -20.04 20.69
N VAL A 239 -17.16 -20.24 21.97
CA VAL A 239 -17.58 -21.55 22.48
C VAL A 239 -19.04 -21.80 22.09
N GLY A 240 -19.30 -22.96 21.47
CA GLY A 240 -20.64 -23.37 21.09
C GLY A 240 -20.76 -24.86 20.82
N THR A 241 -22.00 -25.34 20.74
CA THR A 241 -22.32 -26.72 20.35
C THR A 241 -22.90 -26.73 18.94
N VAL A 242 -22.31 -27.53 18.06
CA VAL A 242 -22.89 -27.82 16.74
C VAL A 242 -23.89 -28.96 16.89
N ILE A 243 -25.16 -28.72 16.53
CA ILE A 243 -26.25 -29.67 16.67
C ILE A 243 -26.81 -29.97 15.28
N HIS A 244 -26.86 -31.26 14.92
CA HIS A 244 -27.50 -31.72 13.68
C HIS A 244 -28.89 -32.24 14.02
N HIS A 245 -29.92 -31.58 13.51
CA HIS A 245 -31.31 -31.98 13.75
C HIS A 245 -32.19 -31.67 12.53
N ALA A 246 -33.05 -32.61 12.14
CA ALA A 246 -34.01 -32.43 11.03
C ALA A 246 -33.40 -31.86 9.73
N ARG A 247 -32.24 -32.41 9.30
CA ARG A 247 -31.47 -31.93 8.12
C ARG A 247 -31.00 -30.47 8.21
N ARG A 248 -30.93 -29.91 9.42
CA ARG A 248 -30.38 -28.57 9.69
C ARG A 248 -29.15 -28.70 10.59
N THR A 249 -28.16 -27.86 10.32
CA THR A 249 -27.01 -27.63 11.21
C THR A 249 -27.28 -26.36 12.01
N LEU A 250 -27.37 -26.52 13.34
CA LEU A 250 -27.60 -25.43 14.29
C LEU A 250 -26.32 -25.18 15.08
N LEU A 251 -26.01 -23.90 15.33
CA LEU A 251 -24.93 -23.49 16.20
C LEU A 251 -25.53 -22.87 17.47
N ARG A 252 -25.42 -23.58 18.60
CA ARG A 252 -25.85 -23.06 19.90
C ARG A 252 -24.66 -22.42 20.61
N LEU A 253 -24.78 -21.13 20.92
CA LEU A 253 -23.73 -20.34 21.54
C LEU A 253 -24.09 -20.06 23.00
N THR A 254 -23.08 -19.99 23.88
CA THR A 254 -23.30 -19.72 25.31
C THR A 254 -23.41 -18.23 25.63
N ALA A 255 -22.81 -17.36 24.82
CA ALA A 255 -22.81 -15.92 25.04
C ALA A 255 -23.81 -15.20 24.13
N ALA A 256 -24.77 -14.49 24.72
CA ALA A 256 -25.81 -13.75 24.01
C ALA A 256 -25.24 -12.69 23.04
N VAL A 257 -24.16 -12.00 23.44
CA VAL A 257 -23.53 -10.97 22.59
C VAL A 257 -22.94 -11.58 21.31
N GLN A 258 -22.25 -12.72 21.41
CA GLN A 258 -21.68 -13.41 20.25
C GLN A 258 -22.78 -13.98 19.36
N GLN A 259 -23.89 -14.44 19.94
CA GLN A 259 -25.05 -14.89 19.19
C GLN A 259 -25.67 -13.78 18.34
N THR A 260 -25.90 -12.61 18.91
CA THR A 260 -26.43 -11.45 18.18
C THR A 260 -25.47 -11.01 17.08
N LEU A 261 -24.18 -10.92 17.38
CA LEU A 261 -23.14 -10.55 16.40
C LEU A 261 -23.11 -11.52 15.21
N LEU A 262 -23.04 -12.83 15.47
CA LEU A 262 -22.94 -13.85 14.42
C LEU A 262 -24.25 -14.00 13.64
N ALA A 263 -25.42 -13.80 14.28
CA ALA A 263 -26.69 -13.78 13.59
C ALA A 263 -26.79 -12.60 12.60
N LEU A 264 -26.34 -11.40 13.03
CA LEU A 264 -26.28 -10.23 12.16
C LEU A 264 -25.33 -10.45 10.98
N ALA A 265 -24.12 -10.92 11.26
CA ALA A 265 -23.12 -11.20 10.22
C ALA A 265 -23.63 -12.23 9.22
N ARG A 266 -24.25 -13.31 9.69
CA ARG A 266 -24.85 -14.35 8.83
C ARG A 266 -25.97 -13.79 7.96
N SER A 267 -26.85 -12.94 8.53
CA SER A 267 -27.93 -12.31 7.77
C SER A 267 -27.38 -11.48 6.61
N LYS A 268 -26.38 -10.63 6.89
CA LYS A 268 -25.72 -9.83 5.84
C LYS A 268 -25.05 -10.71 4.78
N ILE A 269 -24.35 -11.77 5.18
CA ILE A 269 -23.72 -12.71 4.22
C ILE A 269 -24.76 -13.38 3.33
N LEU A 270 -25.90 -13.81 3.88
CA LEU A 270 -26.96 -14.44 3.09
C LEU A 270 -27.60 -13.46 2.10
N ALA A 271 -27.68 -12.18 2.46
CA ALA A 271 -28.16 -11.13 1.55
C ALA A 271 -27.20 -10.85 0.38
N LEU A 272 -25.95 -11.32 0.43
CA LEU A 272 -24.99 -11.22 -0.68
C LEU A 272 -25.12 -12.37 -1.68
N SER A 273 -25.92 -13.40 -1.37
CA SER A 273 -26.09 -14.53 -2.29
C SER A 273 -26.74 -14.02 -3.58
N PRO A 274 -26.18 -14.35 -4.76
CA PRO A 274 -26.81 -13.99 -6.03
C PRO A 274 -28.22 -14.60 -6.06
N ALA A 275 -29.17 -13.79 -6.52
CA ALA A 275 -30.57 -14.17 -6.70
C ALA A 275 -30.73 -15.28 -7.76
#